data_AF-A0A2K4ZHV9-F1
#
_entry.id   AF-A0A2K4ZHV9-F1
#
_cell.length_a   1.000
_cell.length_b   1.000
_cell.length_c   1.000
_cell.angle_alpha   90.00
_cell.angle_beta   90.00
_cell.angle_gamma   90.00
#
_symmetry.space_group_name_H-M   'P 1'
#
loop_
_entity.id
_entity.type
_entity.pdbx_description
1 polymer ?
#
loop_
_entity_poly.entity_id
_entity_poly.type
_entity_poly.pdbx_seq_one_letter_code
_entity_poly.pdbx_strand_id
1 'polypeptide(L)'
;MDIEQKAEMLTTAYIHSYNLALKEVKNPNLAAQIATAVIMVIDLNTPKQQAINPLELLFAQMAAAAQERTRKEESEVDDHDGAENEAD
;
A
#
# COMPACT_ATOMS: atom_id res chain seq x y z
N MET A 1 -5.15 8.02 3.45
CA MET A 1 -6.08 9.16 3.41
C MET A 1 -7.46 8.59 3.66
N ASP A 2 -8.18 9.12 4.64
CA ASP A 2 -9.56 8.68 4.89
C ASP A 2 -10.52 9.29 3.84
N ILE A 3 -11.72 8.71 3.71
CA ILE A 3 -12.75 9.11 2.74
C ILE A 3 -13.13 10.58 2.93
N GLU A 4 -13.28 11.03 4.18
CA GLU A 4 -13.63 12.42 4.47
C GLU A 4 -12.54 13.40 4.00
N GLN A 5 -11.27 13.10 4.28
CA GLN A 5 -10.13 13.89 3.83
C GLN A 5 -10.04 13.94 2.31
N LYS A 6 -10.34 12.80 1.65
CA LYS A 6 -10.33 12.70 0.20
C LYS A 6 -11.45 13.54 -0.42
N ALA A 7 -12.65 13.49 0.16
CA ALA A 7 -13.78 14.29 -0.29
C ALA A 7 -13.51 15.79 -0.14
N GLU A 8 -12.94 16.22 0.98
CA GLU A 8 -12.55 17.62 1.22
C GLU A 8 -11.49 18.10 0.20
N MET A 9 -10.45 17.30 -0.03
CA MET A 9 -9.40 17.61 -1.00
C MET A 9 -9.97 17.77 -2.41
N LEU A 10 -10.77 16.79 -2.87
CA LEU A 10 -11.33 16.82 -4.24
C LEU A 10 -12.35 17.95 -4.40
N THR A 11 -13.16 18.24 -3.38
CA THR A 11 -14.10 19.37 -3.40
C THR A 11 -13.36 20.70 -3.52
N THR A 12 -12.30 20.88 -2.72
CA THR A 12 -11.47 22.09 -2.77
C THR A 12 -10.81 22.25 -4.14
N ALA A 13 -10.23 21.17 -4.68
CA ALA A 13 -9.63 21.17 -6.01
C ALA A 13 -10.64 21.47 -7.11
N TYR A 14 -11.88 20.95 -7.01
CA TYR A 14 -12.95 21.23 -7.95
C TYR A 14 -13.31 22.73 -7.95
N ILE A 15 -13.58 23.31 -6.77
CA ILE A 15 -13.99 24.72 -6.64
C ILE A 15 -12.90 25.64 -7.17
N HIS A 16 -11.63 25.39 -6.82
CA HIS A 16 -10.51 26.20 -7.28
C HIS A 16 -10.36 26.14 -8.81
N SER A 17 -10.36 24.92 -9.36
CA SER A 17 -10.25 24.68 -10.81
C SER A 17 -11.41 25.32 -11.58
N TYR A 18 -12.63 25.21 -11.05
CA TYR A 18 -13.83 25.81 -11.65
C TYR A 18 -13.73 27.33 -11.69
N ASN A 19 -13.36 27.96 -10.57
CA ASN A 19 -13.25 29.42 -10.49
C ASN A 19 -12.16 29.97 -11.41
N LEU A 20 -11.04 29.24 -11.55
CA LEU A 20 -9.99 29.60 -12.50
C LEU A 20 -10.49 29.45 -13.93
N ALA A 21 -11.04 28.29 -14.29
CA ALA A 21 -11.54 28.02 -15.63
C ALA A 21 -12.64 29.01 -16.04
N LEU A 22 -13.54 29.38 -15.13
CA LEU A 22 -14.63 30.33 -15.40
C LEU A 22 -14.10 31.71 -15.81
N LYS A 23 -12.98 32.17 -15.24
CA LYS A 23 -12.35 33.45 -15.61
C LYS A 23 -11.81 33.43 -17.04
N GLU A 24 -11.24 32.30 -17.44
CA GLU A 24 -10.63 32.11 -18.76
C GLU A 24 -11.68 31.88 -19.85
N VAL A 25 -12.59 30.93 -19.64
CA VAL A 25 -13.51 30.46 -20.69
C VAL A 25 -14.85 31.19 -20.69
N LYS A 26 -15.19 31.91 -19.60
CA LYS A 26 -16.43 32.66 -19.42
C LYS A 26 -17.71 31.84 -19.72
N ASN A 27 -17.63 30.52 -19.59
CA ASN A 27 -18.73 29.59 -19.80
C ASN A 27 -18.79 28.61 -18.63
N PRO A 28 -19.89 28.61 -17.84
CA PRO A 28 -19.98 27.79 -16.62
C PRO A 28 -19.98 26.29 -16.92
N ASN A 29 -20.62 25.85 -18.01
CA ASN A 29 -20.65 24.43 -18.37
C ASN A 29 -19.27 23.93 -18.80
N LEU A 30 -18.51 24.75 -19.53
CA LEU A 30 -17.15 24.39 -19.91
C LEU A 30 -16.20 24.43 -18.72
N ALA A 31 -16.34 25.41 -17.82
CA ALA A 31 -15.58 25.47 -16.58
C ALA A 31 -15.81 24.26 -15.67
N ALA A 32 -17.05 23.78 -15.57
CA ALA A 32 -17.38 22.54 -14.84
C ALA A 32 -16.71 21.31 -15.45
N GLN A 33 -16.68 21.20 -16.77
CA GLN A 33 -15.99 20.10 -17.47
C GLN A 33 -14.47 20.13 -17.22
N ILE A 34 -13.85 21.32 -17.29
CA ILE A 34 -12.43 21.49 -16.98
C ILE A 34 -12.13 21.11 -15.53
N ALA A 35 -12.91 21.61 -14.57
CA ALA A 35 -12.74 21.28 -13.16
C ALA A 35 -12.88 19.78 -12.88
N THR A 36 -13.85 19.13 -13.53
CA THR A 36 -14.04 17.67 -13.44
C THR A 36 -12.84 16.90 -13.97
N ALA A 37 -12.30 17.30 -15.13
CA ALA A 37 -11.09 16.70 -15.69
C ALA A 37 -9.89 16.80 -14.73
N VAL A 38 -9.71 17.97 -14.10
CA VAL A 38 -8.63 18.18 -13.13
C VAL A 38 -8.76 17.24 -11.93
N ILE A 39 -9.94 17.14 -11.30
CA ILE A 39 -10.10 16.26 -10.13
C ILE A 39 -9.94 14.78 -10.47
N MET A 40 -10.33 14.35 -11.68
CA MET A 40 -10.09 12.97 -12.13
C MET A 40 -8.59 12.68 -12.24
N VAL A 41 -7.80 13.63 -12.77
CA VAL A 41 -6.34 13.49 -12.85
C VAL A 41 -5.72 13.48 -11.45
N ILE A 42 -6.18 14.32 -10.53
CA ILE A 42 -5.71 14.32 -9.14
C ILE A 42 -6.02 12.96 -8.48
N ASP A 43 -7.24 12.45 -8.64
CA ASP A 43 -7.66 11.18 -8.05
C ASP A 43 -6.85 10.00 -8.60
N LEU A 44 -6.61 9.97 -9.91
CA LEU A 44 -5.81 8.93 -10.57
C LEU A 44 -4.35 8.91 -10.09
N ASN A 45 -3.79 10.07 -9.78
CA ASN A 45 -2.40 10.20 -9.31
C ASN A 45 -2.28 10.13 -7.77
N THR A 46 -3.41 10.07 -7.05
CA THR A 46 -3.38 9.90 -5.59
C THR A 46 -2.91 8.47 -5.28
N PRO A 47 -1.85 8.28 -4.45
CA PRO A 47 -1.39 6.96 -4.07
C PRO A 47 -2.55 6.19 -3.43
N LYS A 48 -3.07 5.19 -4.14
CA LYS A 48 -4.00 4.24 -3.55
C LYS A 48 -3.22 3.50 -2.47
N GLN A 49 -3.76 3.41 -1.26
CA GLN A 49 -3.20 2.52 -0.24
C GLN A 49 -3.01 1.18 -0.92
N GLN A 50 -1.77 0.69 -0.95
CA GLN A 50 -1.46 -0.61 -1.53
C GLN A 50 -2.38 -1.61 -0.87
N ALA A 51 -3.30 -2.18 -1.65
CA ALA A 51 -4.12 -3.27 -1.19
C ALA A 51 -3.13 -4.42 -0.95
N ILE A 52 -2.79 -4.67 0.31
CA ILE A 52 -1.98 -5.83 0.69
C ILE A 52 -2.75 -7.03 0.15
N ASN A 53 -2.15 -7.75 -0.80
CA ASN A 53 -2.80 -8.92 -1.34
C ASN A 53 -2.90 -9.95 -0.19
N PRO A 54 -4.11 -10.33 0.26
CA PRO A 54 -4.26 -11.21 1.40
C PRO A 54 -3.60 -12.58 1.17
N LEU A 55 -3.45 -12.99 -0.10
CA LEU A 55 -2.70 -14.19 -0.45
C LEU A 55 -1.19 -13.99 -0.29
N GLU A 56 -0.62 -12.84 -0.68
CA GLU A 56 0.81 -12.55 -0.42
C GLU A 56 1.10 -12.55 1.08
N LEU A 57 0.20 -11.97 1.89
CA LEU A 57 0.34 -11.97 3.33
C LEU A 57 0.29 -13.40 3.92
N LEU A 58 -0.59 -14.25 3.40
CA LEU A 58 -0.66 -15.66 3.77
C LEU A 58 0.62 -16.41 3.38
N PHE A 59 1.13 -16.22 2.17
CA PHE A 59 2.37 -16.86 1.71
C PHE A 59 3.58 -16.41 2.52
N ALA A 60 3.67 -15.11 2.85
CA ALA A 60 4.73 -14.58 3.71
C ALA A 60 4.71 -15.23 5.10
N GLN A 61 3.52 -15.42 5.68
CA GLN A 61 3.38 -16.12 6.98
C GLN A 61 3.80 -17.59 6.89
N MET A 62 3.41 -18.30 5.83
CA MET A 62 3.82 -19.70 5.64
C MET A 62 5.33 -19.84 5.43
N ALA A 63 5.94 -18.94 4.64
CA ALA A 63 7.38 -18.94 4.42
C ALA A 63 8.16 -18.66 5.72
N ALA A 64 7.70 -17.69 6.53
CA ALA A 64 8.27 -17.40 7.83
C ALA A 64 8.16 -18.61 8.78
N ALA A 65 6.99 -19.26 8.82
CA ALA A 65 6.77 -20.46 9.64
C ALA A 65 7.62 -21.66 9.19
N ALA A 66 7.85 -21.82 7.88
CA ALA A 66 8.73 -22.85 7.35
C ALA A 66 10.19 -22.59 7.73
N GLN A 67 10.66 -21.35 7.59
CA GLN A 67 12.02 -20.94 7.95
C GLN A 67 12.31 -21.10 9.44
N GLU A 68 11.31 -20.87 10.30
CA GLU A 68 11.42 -21.04 11.75
C GLU A 68 11.49 -22.52 12.16
N ARG A 69 10.92 -23.43 11.36
CA ARG A 69 11.09 -24.89 11.55
C ARG A 69 12.48 -25.36 11.13
N THR A 70 12.98 -24.88 9.98
CA THR A 70 14.35 -25.24 9.52
C THR A 70 15.41 -24.77 10.51
N ARG A 71 15.25 -23.58 11.11
CA ARG A 71 16.14 -23.10 12.18
C ARG A 71 16.12 -23.94 13.45
N LYS A 72 14.97 -24.52 13.81
CA LYS A 72 14.86 -25.39 14.99
C LYS A 72 15.45 -26.77 14.75
N GLU A 73 15.25 -27.32 13.55
CA GLU A 73 15.84 -28.61 13.15
C GLU A 73 17.37 -28.49 13.00
N GLU A 74 17.90 -27.38 12.50
CA GLU A 74 19.36 -27.15 12.45
C GLU A 74 19.99 -26.99 13.85
N SER A 75 19.25 -26.51 14.85
CA SER A 75 19.74 -26.41 16.24
C SER A 75 19.68 -27.71 17.04
N GLU A 76 18.91 -28.71 16.61
CA GLU A 76 18.86 -30.03 17.28
C GLU A 76 19.91 -31.03 16.75
N VAL A 77 20.55 -30.73 15.61
CA VAL A 77 21.55 -31.62 15.00
C VAL A 77 22.98 -31.38 15.53
N ASP A 78 23.22 -30.30 16.29
CA ASP A 78 24.56 -29.93 16.80
C ASP A 78 24.83 -30.36 18.27
N ASP A 79 23.92 -31.11 18.90
CA ASP A 79 24.04 -31.53 20.32
C ASP A 79 24.28 -33.05 20.52
N HIS A 80 24.49 -33.81 19.44
CA HIS A 80 24.72 -35.26 19.52
C HIS A 80 25.86 -35.73 18.61
N ASP A 81 27.09 -35.33 18.90
CA ASP A 81 28.25 -36.18 18.62
C ASP A 81 29.47 -35.76 19.45
N GLY A 82 29.86 -36.61 20.41
CA GLY A 82 31.17 -36.51 21.06
C GLY A 82 31.21 -36.73 22.58
N ALA A 83 30.59 -37.80 23.09
CA ALA A 83 30.73 -38.16 24.51
C ALA A 83 30.96 -39.65 24.76
N GLU A 84 31.72 -40.38 23.93
CA GLU A 84 32.08 -41.77 24.26
C GLU A 84 33.47 -42.17 23.72
N ASN A 85 34.53 -41.96 24.51
CA ASN A 85 35.51 -42.98 24.93
C ASN A 85 36.77 -42.34 25.52
N GLU A 86 37.06 -42.64 26.79
CA GLU A 86 38.38 -43.13 27.23
C GLU A 86 38.28 -43.54 28.70
N ALA A 87 38.09 -44.85 28.90
CA ALA A 87 38.34 -45.55 30.15
C ALA A 87 39.10 -46.85 29.80
N ASP A 88 40.42 -46.77 29.74
CA ASP A 88 41.41 -47.68 30.39
C ASP A 88 42.85 -47.22 30.04
#